data_AF-A0A7C4M5H5-F1
#
_entry.id   AF-A0A7C4M5H5-F1
#
_cell.length_a   1.000
_cell.length_b   1.000
_cell.length_c   1.000
_cell.angle_alpha   90.00
_cell.angle_beta   90.00
_cell.angle_gamma   90.00
#
_symmetry.space_group_name_H-M   'P 1'
#
loop_
_entity.id
_entity.type
_entity.pdbx_description
1 polymer ?
#
loop_
_entity_poly.entity_id
_entity_poly.type
_entity_poly.pdbx_seq_one_letter_code
_entity_poly.pdbx_strand_id
1 'polypeptide(L)'
;MLTKGLVYTVENLGITEDEDVVYVLKLGGNEYGSVLATIINNEELYIKRGVMIYPNPIIFEKVRVKLMNKKPEEAISEIIRDLDNIKSISPAAVVKYVSEDEALKHTNTIRSRVKAPPIEAPTELHEEEE
;
A
#
# COMPACT_ATOMS: atom_id res chain seq x y z
N MET A 1 -15.51 6.80 -8.08
CA MET A 1 -15.00 6.97 -9.46
C MET A 1 -13.86 5.99 -9.66
N LEU A 2 -13.88 5.23 -10.75
CA LEU A 2 -12.86 4.25 -11.10
C LEU A 2 -11.52 4.96 -11.29
N THR A 3 -10.51 4.55 -10.51
CA THR A 3 -9.08 4.94 -10.60
C THR A 3 -8.40 4.33 -11.84
N LYS A 4 -9.10 4.36 -12.97
CA LYS A 4 -8.66 3.70 -14.21
C LYS A 4 -7.55 4.53 -14.85
N GLY A 5 -6.30 4.26 -14.47
CA GLY A 5 -5.12 4.89 -15.09
C GLY A 5 -3.98 5.22 -14.14
N LEU A 6 -4.19 5.21 -12.82
CA LEU A 6 -3.12 5.47 -11.86
C LEU A 6 -2.26 4.22 -11.68
N VAL A 7 -0.96 4.37 -11.95
CA VAL A 7 0.02 3.28 -11.83
C VAL A 7 0.93 3.56 -10.64
N TYR A 8 0.71 2.80 -9.57
CA TYR A 8 1.58 2.82 -8.40
C TYR A 8 2.87 2.04 -8.66
N THR A 9 4.00 2.66 -8.34
CA THR A 9 5.27 1.95 -8.18
C THR A 9 5.40 1.50 -6.73
N VAL A 10 5.76 0.24 -6.51
CA VAL A 10 5.96 -0.33 -5.18
C VAL A 10 7.45 -0.58 -4.99
N GLU A 11 8.01 -0.05 -3.91
CA GLU A 11 9.44 -0.21 -3.60
C GLU A 11 9.61 -0.71 -2.17
N ASN A 12 10.60 -1.58 -1.96
CA ASN A 12 10.98 -2.03 -0.62
C ASN A 12 11.64 -0.88 0.15
N LEU A 13 11.07 -0.54 1.31
CA LEU A 13 11.58 0.51 2.19
C LEU A 13 12.48 -0.05 3.31
N GLY A 14 12.28 -1.30 3.69
CA GLY A 14 13.09 -1.98 4.69
C GLY A 14 12.39 -3.16 5.36
N ILE A 15 13.08 -3.75 6.34
CA ILE A 15 12.58 -4.87 7.15
C ILE A 15 12.48 -4.41 8.61
N THR A 16 11.37 -4.73 9.27
CA THR A 16 11.15 -4.42 10.69
C THR A 16 11.88 -5.40 11.61
N GLU A 17 11.92 -5.10 12.90
CA GLU A 17 12.46 -6.02 13.92
C GLU A 17 11.70 -7.36 14.01
N ASP A 18 10.42 -7.35 13.61
CA ASP A 18 9.54 -8.54 13.57
C ASP A 18 9.62 -9.31 12.23
N GLU A 19 10.63 -9.05 11.40
CA GLU A 19 10.82 -9.63 10.06
C GLU A 19 9.71 -9.30 9.05
N ASP A 20 8.89 -8.28 9.32
CA ASP A 20 7.95 -7.76 8.33
C ASP A 20 8.68 -6.88 7.32
N VAL A 21 8.23 -6.91 6.07
CA VAL A 21 8.72 -6.04 5.01
C VAL A 21 7.79 -4.83 4.90
N VAL A 22 8.39 -3.64 4.91
CA VAL A 22 7.69 -2.39 4.62
C VAL A 22 7.95 -1.98 3.18
N TYR A 23 6.88 -1.70 2.45
CA TYR A 23 6.93 -1.14 1.11
C TYR A 23 6.37 0.27 1.10
N VAL A 24 6.89 1.11 0.21
CA VAL A 24 6.35 2.43 -0.09
C VAL A 24 5.59 2.39 -1.41
N LEU A 25 4.47 3.14 -1.45
CA LEU A 25 3.63 3.28 -2.63
C LEU A 25 3.90 4.65 -3.26
N LYS A 26 4.41 4.66 -4.48
CA LYS A 26 4.78 5.87 -5.20
C LYS A 26 3.89 6.10 -6.42
N LEU A 27 3.50 7.36 -6.65
CA LEU A 27 2.78 7.80 -7.84
C LEU A 27 3.48 9.05 -8.37
N GLY A 28 3.92 9.02 -9.63
CA GLY A 28 4.65 10.16 -10.23
C GLY A 28 5.93 10.55 -9.46
N GLY A 29 6.58 9.60 -8.78
CA GLY A 29 7.77 9.84 -7.97
C GLY A 29 7.52 10.28 -6.52
N ASN A 30 6.29 10.69 -6.19
CA ASN A 30 5.90 11.09 -4.84
C ASN A 30 5.34 9.90 -4.05
N GLU A 31 5.53 9.90 -2.72
CA GLU A 31 5.10 8.82 -1.82
C GLU A 31 3.67 9.08 -1.31
N TYR A 32 2.77 8.14 -1.55
CA TYR A 32 1.34 8.26 -1.25
C TYR A 32 0.81 7.09 -0.41
N GLY A 33 1.68 6.31 0.21
CA GLY A 33 1.24 5.20 1.03
C GLY A 33 2.36 4.28 1.47
N SER A 34 1.99 3.30 2.29
CA SER A 34 2.91 2.27 2.75
C SER A 34 2.18 0.97 3.04
N VAL A 35 2.89 -0.15 2.87
CA VAL A 35 2.37 -1.50 3.09
C VAL A 35 3.31 -2.23 4.04
N LEU A 36 2.74 -2.78 5.10
CA LEU A 36 3.40 -3.71 6.03
C LEU A 36 2.93 -5.13 5.69
N ALA A 37 3.86 -5.99 5.28
CA ALA A 37 3.55 -7.34 4.86
C ALA A 37 4.59 -8.36 5.35
N THR A 38 4.15 -9.61 5.52
CA THR A 38 5.01 -10.75 5.81
C THR A 38 5.09 -11.63 4.56
N ILE A 39 6.29 -12.07 4.18
CA ILE A 39 6.49 -13.06 3.13
C ILE A 39 6.61 -14.42 3.80
N ILE A 40 5.77 -15.37 3.40
CA ILE A 40 5.72 -16.72 3.98
C ILE A 40 6.27 -17.70 2.93
N ASN A 41 7.38 -18.36 3.27
CA ASN A 41 8.05 -19.37 2.46
C ASN A 41 8.37 -18.94 1.01
N ASN A 42 8.49 -17.64 0.73
CA ASN A 42 8.61 -17.07 -0.62
C ASN A 42 7.45 -17.42 -1.59
N GLU A 43 6.36 -18.01 -1.09
CA GLU A 43 5.23 -18.45 -1.91
C GLU A 43 3.98 -17.59 -1.68
N GLU A 44 3.89 -16.94 -0.52
CA GLU A 44 2.72 -16.20 -0.09
C GLU A 44 3.12 -14.85 0.49
N LEU A 45 2.34 -13.82 0.15
CA LEU A 45 2.42 -12.50 0.75
C LEU A 45 1.18 -12.29 1.61
N TYR A 46 1.41 -11.95 2.87
CA TYR A 46 0.36 -11.57 3.80
C TYR A 46 0.49 -10.09 4.17
N ILE A 47 -0.42 -9.26 3.66
CA ILE A 47 -0.48 -7.85 3.99
C ILE A 47 -1.22 -7.70 5.32
N LYS A 48 -0.45 -7.39 6.38
CA LYS A 48 -0.98 -7.08 7.70
C LYS A 48 -1.76 -5.77 7.66
N ARG A 49 -1.18 -4.74 7.03
CA ARG A 49 -1.80 -3.44 6.84
C ARG A 49 -1.18 -2.71 5.65
N GLY A 50 -2.02 -2.25 4.73
CA GLY A 50 -1.67 -1.32 3.66
C GLY A 50 -2.46 -0.04 3.79
N VAL A 51 -1.84 1.06 3.40
CA VAL A 51 -2.41 2.40 3.49
C VAL A 51 -2.10 3.13 2.20
N MET A 52 -3.12 3.75 1.63
CA MET A 52 -3.03 4.59 0.44
C MET A 52 -3.70 5.92 0.77
N ILE A 53 -3.04 7.03 0.44
CA ILE A 53 -3.50 8.40 0.74
C ILE A 53 -4.27 8.93 -0.47
N TYR A 54 -3.79 8.68 -1.68
CA TYR A 54 -4.38 9.17 -2.94
C TYR A 54 -4.75 7.99 -3.86
N PRO A 55 -5.76 8.06 -4.75
CA PRO A 55 -6.74 9.14 -4.94
C PRO A 55 -7.84 9.18 -3.89
N ASN A 56 -8.06 8.08 -3.18
CA ASN A 56 -8.97 8.03 -2.05
C ASN A 56 -8.20 7.46 -0.86
N PRO A 57 -8.24 8.10 0.32
CA PRO A 57 -7.57 7.59 1.50
C PRO A 57 -8.22 6.26 1.95
N ILE A 58 -7.46 5.18 1.87
CA ILE A 58 -7.91 3.81 2.14
C ILE A 58 -6.90 3.09 3.02
N ILE A 59 -7.40 2.37 4.01
CA ILE A 59 -6.66 1.35 4.75
C ILE A 59 -7.21 -0.02 4.34
N PHE A 60 -6.30 -0.94 4.02
CA PHE A 60 -6.64 -2.33 3.72
C PHE A 60 -5.81 -3.29 4.57
N GLU A 61 -6.41 -4.39 5.01
CA GLU A 61 -5.78 -5.31 5.96
C GLU A 61 -6.17 -6.75 5.66
N LYS A 62 -5.41 -7.70 6.22
CA LYS A 62 -5.69 -9.15 6.17
C LYS A 62 -5.81 -9.67 4.74
N VAL A 63 -4.94 -9.19 3.87
CA VAL A 63 -4.91 -9.61 2.46
C VAL A 63 -3.88 -10.71 2.32
N ARG A 64 -4.32 -11.88 1.88
CA ARG A 64 -3.45 -13.03 1.63
C ARG A 64 -3.45 -13.32 0.14
N VAL A 65 -2.27 -13.34 -0.47
CA VAL A 65 -2.10 -13.61 -1.90
C VAL A 65 -0.96 -14.59 -2.13
N LYS A 66 -1.17 -15.53 -3.05
CA LYS A 66 -0.09 -16.42 -3.52
C LYS A 66 0.76 -15.67 -4.53
N LEU A 67 2.07 -15.68 -4.35
CA LEU A 67 3.02 -15.00 -5.23
C LEU A 67 3.16 -15.72 -6.57
N MET A 68 3.04 -17.05 -6.64
CA MET A 68 3.12 -17.82 -7.89
C MET A 68 4.36 -17.44 -8.75
N ASN A 69 5.53 -17.33 -8.12
CA ASN A 69 6.80 -16.86 -8.70
C ASN A 69 6.86 -15.36 -9.10
N LYS A 70 5.84 -14.56 -8.77
CA LYS A 70 5.90 -13.10 -8.89
C LYS A 70 6.67 -12.48 -7.75
N LYS A 71 7.22 -11.29 -7.99
CA LYS A 71 7.80 -10.48 -6.92
C LYS A 71 6.70 -9.93 -6.00
N PRO A 72 6.95 -9.76 -4.69
CA PRO A 72 6.00 -9.14 -3.77
C PRO A 72 5.50 -7.78 -4.24
N GLU A 73 6.38 -6.95 -4.80
CA GLU A 73 6.07 -5.61 -5.31
C GLU A 73 5.02 -5.66 -6.43
N GLU A 74 5.14 -6.63 -7.33
CA GLU A 74 4.20 -6.86 -8.42
C GLU A 74 2.83 -7.28 -7.87
N ALA A 75 2.80 -8.21 -6.91
CA ALA A 75 1.55 -8.66 -6.28
C ALA A 75 0.84 -7.52 -5.53
N ILE A 76 1.60 -6.67 -4.82
CA ILE A 76 1.06 -5.49 -4.14
C ILE A 76 0.50 -4.50 -5.16
N SER A 77 1.22 -4.25 -6.26
CA SER A 77 0.76 -3.36 -7.32
C SER A 77 -0.55 -3.83 -7.96
N GLU A 78 -0.71 -5.14 -8.20
CA GLU A 78 -1.95 -5.73 -8.71
C GLU A 78 -3.12 -5.55 -7.74
N ILE A 79 -2.88 -5.77 -6.44
CA ILE A 79 -3.89 -5.57 -5.39
C ILE A 79 -4.37 -4.11 -5.34
N ILE A 80 -3.43 -3.15 -5.37
CA ILE A 80 -3.76 -1.72 -5.26
C ILE A 80 -4.57 -1.24 -6.46
N ARG A 81 -4.30 -1.79 -7.65
CA ARG A 81 -5.02 -1.45 -8.87
C ARG A 81 -6.50 -1.85 -8.83
N ASP A 82 -6.86 -2.84 -8.00
CA ASP A 82 -8.21 -3.38 -7.91
C ASP A 82 -8.69 -3.56 -6.45
N LEU A 83 -8.45 -2.53 -5.62
CA LEU A 83 -8.83 -2.54 -4.20
C LEU A 83 -10.32 -2.79 -3.97
N ASP A 84 -11.19 -2.34 -4.89
CA ASP A 84 -12.64 -2.55 -4.80
C ASP A 84 -13.01 -4.04 -4.86
N ASN A 85 -12.23 -4.85 -5.58
CA ASN A 85 -12.46 -6.29 -5.73
C ASN A 85 -11.53 -7.14 -4.85
N ILE A 86 -10.80 -6.54 -3.90
CA ILE A 86 -9.83 -7.25 -3.07
C ILE A 86 -10.43 -8.44 -2.30
N LYS A 87 -11.73 -8.40 -1.98
CA LYS A 87 -12.43 -9.50 -1.30
C LYS A 87 -12.58 -10.74 -2.18
N SER A 88 -12.57 -10.59 -3.50
CA SER A 88 -12.53 -11.72 -4.45
C SER A 88 -11.17 -12.41 -4.42
N ILE A 89 -10.10 -11.67 -4.12
CA ILE A 89 -8.72 -12.19 -3.99
C ILE A 89 -8.52 -12.81 -2.61
N SER A 90 -8.93 -12.10 -1.55
CA SER A 90 -8.80 -12.51 -0.15
C SER A 90 -10.12 -12.22 0.58
N PRO A 91 -10.99 -13.22 0.79
CA PRO A 91 -12.30 -13.01 1.42
C PRO A 91 -12.25 -12.41 2.84
N ALA A 92 -11.13 -12.62 3.55
CA ALA A 92 -10.88 -12.06 4.87
C ALA A 92 -10.40 -10.59 4.85
N ALA A 93 -10.17 -10.02 3.66
CA ALA A 93 -9.68 -8.67 3.51
C ALA A 93 -10.66 -7.65 4.08
N VAL A 94 -10.12 -6.68 4.79
CA VAL A 94 -10.85 -5.53 5.31
C VAL A 94 -10.41 -4.32 4.50
N VAL A 95 -11.37 -3.52 4.04
CA VAL A 95 -11.13 -2.24 3.38
C VAL A 95 -11.92 -1.17 4.13
N LYS A 96 -11.25 -0.09 4.51
CA LYS A 96 -11.83 1.04 5.23
C LYS A 96 -11.43 2.33 4.52
N TYR A 97 -12.42 3.10 4.10
CA TYR A 97 -12.24 4.48 3.66
C TYR A 97 -12.06 5.36 4.89
N VAL A 98 -11.06 6.23 4.87
CA VAL A 98 -10.66 7.06 6.00
C VAL A 98 -10.43 8.51 5.57
N SER A 99 -10.17 9.42 6.51
CA SER A 99 -9.70 10.75 6.16
C SER A 99 -8.24 10.71 5.69
N GLU A 100 -7.81 11.75 4.98
CA GLU A 100 -6.43 11.91 4.56
C GLU A 100 -5.47 11.94 5.75
N ASP A 101 -5.81 12.70 6.80
CA ASP A 101 -5.04 12.75 8.05
C ASP A 101 -4.87 11.38 8.70
N GLU A 102 -5.92 10.56 8.69
CA GLU A 102 -5.87 9.19 9.23
C GLU A 102 -4.94 8.32 8.35
N ALA A 103 -5.07 8.38 7.02
CA ALA A 103 -4.18 7.66 6.11
C ALA A 103 -2.72 8.11 6.24
N LEU A 104 -2.45 9.40 6.36
CA LEU A 104 -1.11 9.94 6.55
C LEU A 104 -0.50 9.46 7.87
N LYS A 105 -1.27 9.55 8.96
CA LYS A 105 -0.86 9.07 10.28
C LYS A 105 -0.50 7.58 10.23
N HIS A 106 -1.35 6.77 9.59
CA HIS A 106 -1.12 5.33 9.47
C HIS A 106 0.09 5.01 8.57
N THR A 107 0.27 5.74 7.47
CA THR A 107 1.44 5.65 6.61
C THR A 107 2.72 5.91 7.40
N ASN A 108 2.79 7.04 8.12
CA ASN A 108 3.94 7.40 8.95
C ASN A 108 4.18 6.42 10.11
N THR A 109 3.11 5.83 10.67
CA THR A 109 3.21 4.77 11.68
C THR A 109 3.85 3.49 11.13
N ILE A 110 3.59 3.14 9.87
CA ILE A 110 4.22 1.98 9.22
C ILE A 110 5.69 2.29 8.93
N ARG A 111 5.99 3.46 8.37
CA ARG A 111 7.35 3.91 8.02
C ARG A 111 8.28 3.98 9.23
N SER A 112 7.77 4.42 10.38
CA SER A 112 8.57 4.50 11.60
C SER A 112 9.08 3.14 12.09
N ARG A 113 8.40 2.03 11.73
CA ARG A 113 8.86 0.66 12.06
C ARG A 113 10.18 0.28 11.40
N VAL A 114 10.54 0.96 10.31
CA VAL A 114 11.84 0.80 9.62
C VAL A 114 12.71 2.05 9.77
N LYS A 115 12.39 2.93 10.73
CA LYS A 115 13.08 4.20 10.98
C LYS A 115 13.16 5.11 9.75
N ALA A 116 12.24 4.94 8.79
CA ALA A 116 12.16 5.81 7.62
C ALA A 116 11.58 7.18 8.02
N PRO A 117 12.04 8.28 7.41
CA PRO A 117 11.49 9.61 7.66
C PRO A 117 9.98 9.66 7.40
N PRO A 118 9.20 10.42 8.20
CA PRO A 118 7.80 10.63 7.90
C PRO A 118 7.65 11.39 6.58
N ILE A 119 6.52 11.20 5.91
CA ILE A 119 6.09 12.02 4.79
C ILE A 119 5.04 13.02 5.26
N GLU A 120 4.92 14.12 4.53
CA GLU A 120 3.85 15.10 4.73
C GLU A 120 2.63 14.74 3.88
N ALA A 121 1.49 15.35 4.19
CA ALA A 121 0.32 15.28 3.32
C ALA A 121 0.74 15.76 1.92
N PRO A 122 0.45 15.01 0.85
CA PRO A 122 0.71 15.49 -0.51
C PRO A 122 -0.05 16.80 -0.71
N THR A 123 0.67 17.90 -0.93
CA THR A 123 0.08 19.24 -0.83
C THR A 123 -0.92 19.56 -1.93
N GLU A 124 -0.89 18.85 -3.05
CA GLU A 124 -1.83 18.94 -4.16
C GLU A 124 -1.33 17.92 -5.21
N LEU A 125 -2.22 17.14 -5.83
CA LEU A 125 -1.92 16.80 -7.22
C LEU A 125 -2.25 18.06 -7.99
N HIS A 126 -1.29 18.56 -8.76
CA HIS A 126 -1.64 19.39 -9.88
C HIS A 126 -2.74 18.67 -10.65
N GLU A 127 -3.94 19.24 -10.60
CA GLU A 127 -4.86 19.19 -11.70
C GLU A 127 -4.08 19.73 -12.90
N GLU A 128 -3.46 18.85 -13.69
CA GLU A 128 -3.27 19.18 -15.10
C GLU A 128 -4.68 19.13 -15.71
N GLU A 129 -5.40 20.24 -15.52
CA GLU A 129 -6.41 20.68 -16.48
C GLU A 129 -5.70 20.90 -17.82
N GLU A 130 -5.91 20.00 -18.78
CA GLU A 130 -5.94 20.34 -20.21
C GLU A 130 -7.15 19.66 -20.88
#